data_AF-A0A849Q2Y8-F1
#
_entry.id   AF-A0A849Q2Y8-F1
#
_cell.length_a   1.000
_cell.length_b   1.000
_cell.length_c   1.000
_cell.angle_alpha   90.00
_cell.angle_beta   90.00
_cell.angle_gamma   90.00
#
_symmetry.space_group_name_H-M   'P 1'
#
loop_
_entity.id
_entity.type
_entity.pdbx_description
1 polymer ?
#
loop_
_entity_poly.entity_id
_entity_poly.type
_entity_poly.pdbx_seq_one_letter_code
_entity_poly.pdbx_strand_id
1 'polypeptide(L)'
;MSRGKKSTFDRVIGSIERVRKPGEDPAESLFALDEFECDLCKGYIQRRELIQCHYCGRWVCKESCWNEEHLACMSCASVIKLGKETTQLDSESPVRDGDDDEKEVSPGVLDKLRGKMSRSGKKGD
;
A
#
# COMPACT_ATOMS: atom_id res chain seq x y z
N MET A 1 -21.31 -16.36 0.87
CA MET A 1 -20.11 -16.32 0.02
C MET A 1 -19.00 -15.63 0.81
N SER A 2 -18.02 -16.40 1.31
CA SER A 2 -16.92 -15.86 2.13
C SER A 2 -15.98 -15.04 1.25
N ARG A 3 -15.74 -13.77 1.61
CA ARG A 3 -14.72 -12.93 0.96
C ARG A 3 -13.34 -13.50 1.32
N GLY A 4 -12.68 -14.15 0.38
CA GLY A 4 -11.28 -14.57 0.54
C GLY A 4 -10.39 -13.38 0.90
N LYS A 5 -9.34 -13.63 1.69
CA LYS A 5 -8.36 -12.61 2.06
C LYS A 5 -7.63 -12.15 0.78
N LYS A 6 -7.54 -10.84 0.55
CA LYS A 6 -6.79 -10.25 -0.58
C LYS A 6 -5.30 -10.57 -0.45
N SER A 7 -4.62 -10.84 -1.56
CA SER A 7 -3.17 -11.09 -1.56
C SER A 7 -2.40 -9.82 -1.13
N THR A 8 -1.15 -9.99 -0.70
CA THR A 8 -0.24 -8.86 -0.41
C THR A 8 -0.15 -7.94 -1.64
N PHE A 9 -0.02 -8.52 -2.83
CA PHE A 9 -0.04 -7.79 -4.10
C PHE A 9 -1.30 -6.93 -4.27
N ASP A 10 -2.48 -7.50 -4.08
CA ASP A 10 -3.75 -6.76 -4.23
C ASP A 10 -3.85 -5.57 -3.27
N ARG A 11 -3.27 -5.71 -2.07
CA ARG A 11 -3.24 -4.64 -1.07
C ARG A 11 -2.26 -3.52 -1.47
N VAL A 12 -1.11 -3.88 -2.01
CA VAL A 12 -0.09 -2.93 -2.49
C VAL A 12 -0.58 -2.19 -3.74
N ILE A 13 -1.14 -2.87 -4.72
CA ILE A 13 -1.74 -2.20 -5.89
C ILE A 13 -2.92 -1.33 -5.47
N GLY A 14 -3.75 -1.82 -4.53
CA GLY A 14 -4.88 -1.09 -3.99
C GLY A 14 -4.51 0.15 -3.16
N SER A 15 -3.25 0.33 -2.78
CA SER A 15 -2.78 1.53 -2.05
C SER A 15 -2.33 2.65 -2.99
N ILE A 16 -2.27 2.41 -4.31
CA ILE A 16 -1.94 3.45 -5.28
C ILE A 16 -3.05 4.51 -5.24
N GLU A 17 -2.70 5.71 -4.78
CA GLU A 17 -3.62 6.84 -4.75
C GLU A 17 -3.95 7.33 -6.17
N ARG A 18 -5.24 7.56 -6.42
CA ARG A 18 -5.71 8.13 -7.67
C ARG A 18 -5.61 9.65 -7.62
N VAL A 19 -4.75 10.20 -8.46
CA VAL A 19 -4.45 11.63 -8.57
C VAL A 19 -5.44 12.34 -9.50
N ARG A 20 -5.86 11.69 -10.58
CA ARG A 20 -6.84 12.23 -11.53
C ARG A 20 -7.92 11.20 -11.88
N LYS A 21 -9.07 11.68 -12.33
CA LYS A 21 -10.15 10.80 -12.81
C LYS A 21 -9.81 10.27 -14.21
N PRO A 22 -10.20 9.02 -14.54
CA PRO A 22 -10.09 8.54 -15.92
C PRO A 22 -10.80 9.45 -16.90
N GLY A 23 -10.13 9.82 -17.99
CA GLY A 23 -10.64 10.71 -19.03
C GLY A 23 -10.66 12.19 -18.68
N GLU A 24 -10.21 12.59 -17.48
CA GLU A 24 -9.96 14.00 -17.15
C GLU A 24 -8.87 14.55 -18.07
N ASP A 25 -8.99 15.79 -18.54
CA ASP A 25 -8.01 16.38 -19.44
C ASP A 25 -6.69 16.73 -18.73
N PRO A 26 -5.54 16.64 -19.44
CA PRO A 26 -4.26 17.10 -18.92
C PRO A 26 -4.24 18.63 -18.79
N ALA A 27 -3.31 19.14 -17.97
CA ALA A 27 -3.12 20.57 -17.84
C ALA A 27 -2.51 21.16 -19.12
N GLU A 28 -3.16 22.19 -19.66
CA GLU A 28 -2.71 22.92 -20.86
C GLU A 28 -1.54 23.87 -20.55
N SER A 29 -0.66 24.05 -21.53
CA SER A 29 0.35 25.10 -21.52
C SER A 29 -0.28 26.47 -21.77
N LEU A 30 0.10 27.47 -20.97
CA LEU A 30 -0.30 28.86 -21.20
C LEU A 30 0.46 29.51 -22.37
N PHE A 31 1.51 28.87 -22.87
CA PHE A 31 2.48 29.48 -23.79
C PHE A 31 2.48 28.86 -25.20
N ALA A 32 1.92 27.67 -25.35
CA ALA A 32 1.93 26.94 -26.62
C ALA A 32 0.59 26.23 -26.86
N LEU A 33 0.12 26.32 -28.10
CA LEU A 33 -1.10 25.65 -28.53
C LEU A 33 -0.87 24.13 -28.62
N ASP A 34 -1.79 23.35 -28.07
CA ASP A 34 -1.78 21.87 -28.11
C ASP A 34 -0.59 21.20 -27.38
N GLU A 35 0.06 21.93 -26.47
CA GLU A 35 1.05 21.39 -25.55
C GLU A 35 0.48 21.26 -24.14
N PHE A 36 0.85 20.18 -23.48
CA PHE A 36 0.31 19.77 -22.20
C PHE A 36 1.42 19.34 -21.25
N GLU A 37 1.23 19.57 -19.96
CA GLU A 37 2.24 19.26 -18.94
C GLU A 37 2.20 17.77 -18.54
N CYS A 38 3.37 17.13 -18.53
CA CYS A 38 3.55 15.80 -17.94
C CYS A 38 3.50 15.88 -16.40
N ASP A 39 2.62 15.10 -15.78
CA ASP A 39 2.45 15.10 -14.32
C ASP A 39 3.66 14.56 -13.53
N LEU A 40 4.63 13.91 -14.19
CA LEU A 40 5.84 13.37 -13.58
C LEU A 40 7.06 14.28 -13.82
N CYS A 41 7.48 14.45 -15.08
CA CYS A 41 8.70 15.21 -15.38
C CYS A 41 8.48 16.71 -15.55
N LYS A 42 7.21 17.17 -15.56
CA LYS A 42 6.85 18.59 -15.74
C LYS A 42 7.26 19.19 -17.09
N GLY A 43 7.63 18.35 -18.05
CA GLY A 43 7.86 18.76 -19.44
C GLY A 43 6.56 19.04 -20.19
N TYR A 44 6.63 19.94 -21.17
CA TYR A 44 5.54 20.24 -22.10
C TYR A 44 5.64 19.37 -23.34
N ILE A 45 4.55 18.69 -23.66
CA ILE A 45 4.50 17.60 -24.61
C ILE A 45 3.20 17.68 -25.41
N GLN A 46 3.25 17.33 -26.69
CA GLN A 46 2.04 17.32 -27.54
C GLN A 46 1.01 16.32 -27.02
N ARG A 47 -0.28 16.64 -27.20
CA ARG A 47 -1.42 15.80 -26.79
C ARG A 47 -1.28 14.32 -27.14
N ARG A 48 -0.80 14.03 -28.35
CA ARG A 48 -0.64 12.68 -28.91
C ARG A 48 0.49 11.87 -28.25
N GLU A 49 1.44 12.55 -27.64
CA GLU A 49 2.60 11.95 -26.96
C GLU A 49 2.36 11.78 -25.44
N LEU A 50 1.18 12.14 -24.96
CA LEU A 50 0.72 11.87 -23.60
C LEU A 50 -0.15 10.61 -23.54
N ILE A 51 -0.07 9.92 -22.40
CA ILE A 51 -0.90 8.78 -22.05
C ILE A 51 -1.35 8.89 -20.59
N GLN A 52 -2.59 8.48 -20.30
CA GLN A 52 -3.12 8.47 -18.94
C GLN A 52 -2.82 7.14 -18.26
N CYS A 53 -2.19 7.17 -17.09
CA CYS A 53 -1.97 5.99 -16.28
C CYS A 53 -3.30 5.44 -15.73
N HIS A 54 -3.60 4.17 -15.98
CA HIS A 54 -4.84 3.54 -15.53
C HIS A 54 -4.93 3.41 -13.99
N TYR A 55 -3.79 3.32 -13.31
CA TYR A 55 -3.72 3.15 -11.86
C TYR A 55 -3.97 4.46 -11.13
N CYS A 56 -3.09 5.45 -11.32
CA CYS A 56 -3.16 6.72 -10.60
C CYS A 56 -3.81 7.87 -11.38
N GLY A 57 -4.13 7.70 -12.66
CA GLY A 57 -4.79 8.72 -13.48
C GLY A 57 -3.88 9.83 -14.02
N ARG A 58 -2.60 9.89 -13.64
CA ARG A 58 -1.66 10.92 -14.15
C ARG A 58 -1.49 10.84 -15.67
N TRP A 59 -1.41 11.99 -16.32
CA TRP A 59 -0.97 12.12 -17.70
C TRP A 59 0.55 12.20 -17.76
N VAL A 60 1.17 11.33 -18.55
CA VAL A 60 2.63 11.24 -18.65
C VAL A 60 3.09 11.13 -20.09
N CYS A 61 4.31 11.59 -20.37
CA CYS A 61 4.92 11.40 -21.69
C CYS A 61 5.22 9.93 -21.94
N LYS A 62 4.91 9.48 -23.17
CA LYS A 62 5.12 8.09 -23.62
C LYS A 62 6.58 7.70 -23.65
N GLU A 63 7.48 8.60 -24.03
CA GLU A 63 8.88 8.28 -24.27
C GLU A 63 9.68 8.00 -22.99
N SER A 64 9.45 8.78 -21.92
CA SER A 64 10.32 8.73 -20.73
C SER A 64 9.61 8.43 -19.40
N CYS A 65 8.31 8.70 -19.30
CA CYS A 65 7.56 8.55 -18.05
C CYS A 65 6.55 7.40 -18.07
N TRP A 66 6.46 6.68 -19.18
CA TRP A 66 5.61 5.51 -19.36
C TRP A 66 6.45 4.22 -19.34
N ASN A 67 5.93 3.19 -18.69
CA ASN A 67 6.50 1.85 -18.67
C ASN A 67 5.59 0.91 -19.47
N GLU A 68 6.08 0.42 -20.60
CA GLU A 68 5.31 -0.48 -21.49
C GLU A 68 5.12 -1.88 -20.90
N GLU A 69 6.05 -2.37 -20.09
CA GLU A 69 5.99 -3.70 -19.47
C GLU A 69 4.84 -3.80 -18.45
N HIS A 70 4.58 -2.73 -17.71
CA HIS A 70 3.55 -2.68 -16.67
C HIS A 70 2.33 -1.84 -17.06
N LEU A 71 2.33 -1.27 -18.27
CA LEU A 71 1.27 -0.40 -18.80
C LEU A 71 0.87 0.67 -17.79
N ALA A 72 1.88 1.34 -17.23
CA ALA A 72 1.71 2.28 -16.13
C ALA A 72 2.73 3.42 -16.24
N CYS A 73 2.47 4.54 -15.57
CA CYS A 73 3.53 5.52 -15.36
C CYS A 73 4.66 4.93 -14.50
N MET A 74 5.88 5.44 -14.65
CA MET A 74 7.06 4.91 -13.96
C MET A 74 6.88 4.78 -12.44
N SER A 75 6.18 5.72 -11.80
CA SER A 75 5.88 5.64 -10.36
C SER A 75 5.01 4.44 -10.00
N CYS A 76 3.92 4.19 -10.75
CA CYS A 76 3.06 3.03 -10.51
C CYS A 76 3.75 1.72 -10.92
N ALA A 77 4.56 1.75 -11.99
CA ALA A 77 5.33 0.60 -12.44
C ALA A 77 6.27 0.08 -11.33
N SER A 78 6.95 0.98 -10.60
CA SER A 78 7.79 0.58 -9.46
C SER A 78 6.98 -0.10 -8.34
N VAL A 79 5.80 0.42 -8.02
CA VAL A 79 4.91 -0.19 -7.00
C VAL A 79 4.43 -1.58 -7.45
N ILE A 80 4.05 -1.72 -8.73
CA ILE A 80 3.62 -2.99 -9.31
C ILE A 80 4.74 -4.02 -9.26
N LYS A 81 5.96 -3.63 -9.66
CA LYS A 81 7.13 -4.49 -9.65
C LYS A 81 7.43 -5.00 -8.23
N LEU A 82 7.54 -4.09 -7.27
CA LEU A 82 7.80 -4.44 -5.86
C LEU A 82 6.70 -5.33 -5.27
N GLY A 83 5.43 -5.08 -5.60
CA GLY A 83 4.33 -5.93 -5.16
C GLY A 83 4.44 -7.37 -5.69
N LYS A 84 4.85 -7.53 -6.95
CA LYS A 84 5.06 -8.86 -7.57
C LYS A 84 6.22 -9.60 -6.90
N GLU A 85 7.34 -8.91 -6.70
CA GLU A 85 8.52 -9.47 -6.03
C GLU A 85 8.21 -9.90 -4.59
N THR A 86 7.40 -9.12 -3.87
CA THR A 86 6.98 -9.48 -2.50
C THR A 86 6.15 -10.76 -2.46
N THR A 87 5.31 -10.99 -3.48
CA THR A 87 4.49 -12.20 -3.57
C THR A 87 5.32 -13.47 -3.74
N GLN A 88 6.47 -13.36 -4.41
CA GLN A 88 7.40 -14.49 -4.56
C GLN A 88 7.98 -14.90 -3.21
N LEU A 89 8.39 -13.92 -2.38
CA LEU A 89 8.91 -14.18 -1.03
C LEU A 89 7.86 -14.77 -0.07
N ASP A 90 6.61 -14.32 -0.17
CA ASP A 90 5.49 -14.88 0.61
C ASP A 90 5.25 -16.37 0.28
N SER A 91 5.51 -16.79 -0.98
CA SER A 91 5.33 -18.19 -1.40
C SER A 91 6.47 -19.13 -0.99
N GLU A 92 7.66 -18.60 -0.70
CA GLU A 92 8.84 -19.38 -0.31
C GLU A 92 8.98 -19.56 1.21
N SER A 93 8.11 -18.92 1.98
CA SER A 93 8.06 -19.05 3.44
C SER A 93 7.11 -20.20 3.83
N PRO A 94 7.57 -21.26 4.54
CA PRO A 94 6.67 -22.30 5.00
C PRO A 94 5.68 -21.69 6.00
N VAL A 95 4.40 -21.70 5.61
CA VAL A 95 3.27 -21.45 6.50
C VAL A 95 3.42 -22.39 7.69
N ARG A 96 3.67 -21.82 8.86
CA ARG A 96 3.42 -22.52 10.12
C ARG A 96 1.92 -22.46 10.31
N ASP A 97 1.23 -23.56 10.05
CA ASP A 97 -0.16 -23.76 10.46
C ASP A 97 -0.23 -23.60 11.99
N GLY A 98 -0.53 -22.37 12.42
CA GLY A 98 -0.99 -22.08 13.77
C GLY A 98 -2.49 -22.32 13.78
N ASP A 99 -2.87 -23.53 14.19
CA ASP A 99 -4.23 -23.89 14.60
C ASP A 99 -4.60 -22.99 15.80
N ASP A 100 -5.22 -21.83 15.54
CA ASP A 100 -5.83 -21.02 16.60
C ASP A 100 -7.28 -21.49 16.76
N ASP A 101 -7.41 -22.62 17.45
CA ASP A 101 -8.67 -23.10 18.03
C ASP A 101 -9.12 -22.09 19.09
N GLU A 102 -10.19 -21.38 18.75
CA GLU A 102 -10.96 -20.49 19.58
C GLU A 102 -11.25 -21.11 20.96
N LYS A 103 -10.64 -20.57 22.02
CA LYS A 103 -11.16 -20.72 23.39
C LYS A 103 -11.54 -19.37 23.97
N GLU A 104 -12.82 -19.08 23.81
CA GLU A 104 -13.64 -18.33 24.76
C GLU A 104 -13.25 -18.65 26.22
N VAL A 105 -12.70 -17.68 26.94
CA VAL A 105 -12.73 -17.65 28.41
C VAL A 105 -13.14 -16.27 28.89
N SER A 106 -14.43 -16.09 29.11
CA SER A 106 -14.96 -15.31 30.24
C SER A 106 -15.33 -16.32 31.34
N PRO A 107 -15.27 -16.04 32.67
CA PRO A 107 -15.42 -14.74 33.34
C PRO A 107 -14.39 -14.48 34.47
N GLY A 108 -14.44 -13.28 35.05
CA GLY A 108 -13.38 -12.73 35.91
C GLY A 108 -13.21 -13.32 37.31
N VAL A 109 -12.04 -13.05 37.90
CA VAL A 109 -11.83 -12.87 39.34
C VAL A 109 -10.65 -11.90 39.51
N LEU A 110 -10.97 -10.61 39.53
CA LEU A 110 -10.14 -9.60 40.18
C LEU A 110 -10.29 -9.80 41.69
N ASP A 111 -9.56 -10.75 42.29
CA ASP A 111 -9.26 -10.76 43.74
C ASP A 111 -8.38 -11.98 44.11
N LYS A 112 -7.04 -11.82 44.22
CA LYS A 112 -6.18 -12.69 45.09
C LYS A 112 -4.68 -12.36 45.18
N LEU A 113 -4.20 -11.22 44.68
CA LEU A 113 -2.80 -10.78 44.94
C LEU A 113 -2.65 -9.61 45.92
N ARG A 114 -3.72 -9.26 46.63
CA ARG A 114 -3.67 -8.30 47.74
C ARG A 114 -3.80 -9.05 49.07
N GLY A 115 -2.69 -9.61 49.56
CA GLY A 115 -2.68 -10.18 50.90
C GLY A 115 -1.47 -11.04 51.23
N LYS A 116 -0.33 -10.40 51.56
CA LYS A 116 0.61 -10.79 52.64
C LYS A 116 1.88 -9.93 52.60
N MET A 117 1.75 -8.64 52.98
CA MET A 117 2.82 -7.93 53.65
C MET A 117 2.30 -7.53 55.04
N SER A 118 2.51 -8.42 56.01
CA SER A 118 2.39 -8.15 57.45
C SER A 118 3.75 -8.52 58.03
N ARG A 119 4.55 -7.50 58.32
CA ARG A 119 4.80 -6.96 59.68
C ARG A 119 5.67 -7.87 60.56
N SER A 120 6.79 -7.25 60.98
CA SER A 120 7.47 -7.41 62.26
C SER A 120 8.58 -8.47 62.38
N GLY A 121 9.82 -8.00 62.23
CA GLY A 121 11.00 -8.54 62.93
C GLY A 121 11.63 -7.41 63.76
N LYS A 122 11.79 -7.63 65.06
CA LYS A 122 12.09 -6.67 66.12
C LYS A 122 13.49 -6.96 66.70
N LYS A 123 14.36 -5.92 66.72
CA LYS A 123 15.36 -5.52 67.75
C LYS A 123 16.55 -6.44 68.14
N GLY A 124 17.72 -5.80 68.33
CA GLY A 124 18.93 -6.27 69.06
C GLY A 124 20.18 -6.16 68.16
N ASP A 125 21.30 -5.54 68.51
CA ASP A 125 21.90 -5.13 69.79
C ASP A 125 22.69 -3.81 69.57
#